data_AF-A0A1C4QHN3-F1
#
_entry.id   AF-A0A1C4QHN3-F1
#
_cell.length_a   1.000
_cell.length_b   1.000
_cell.length_c   1.000
_cell.angle_alpha   90.00
_cell.angle_beta   90.00
_cell.angle_gamma   90.00
#
_symmetry.space_group_name_H-M   'P 1'
#
loop_
_entity.id
_entity.type
_entity.pdbx_description
1 polymer ?
#
loop_
_entity_poly.entity_id
_entity_poly.type
_entity_poly.pdbx_seq_one_letter_code
_entity_poly.pdbx_strand_id
1 'polypeptide(L)'
;MPVDERSFACVVLSDADGPTLPGEGAVVRWHLDVKDEANQAGLLDMDCMSYVWSVAEELRARDEGLRIVLDEIGPAYQEAFLATDKRPRDFIVRPVRIACQNVIVALAAFSQDSAFDGLGVVAWQTCEAPHVATNEANRALAALMLCDAFKSGGTMEVRFDRPARVGGLSKEISGHPEGRVPAALRRFGRTVGLELGLDDPRSISPAEARELFRAVTPMPDDLRSHVDFATFNEGIAPERLYFALMTGTWHPLELDFMLATTNRTSSIVSGGAPWQNRAARQAESEVCRSGVMASMLHSRLDHRDSAGNDSGVRVLEDDRRGVRWHVDGDSASVEFVDLDSSQPLPWCAHGPATGLRVFPRTAVTAETIDAVRAVRNDAAALLVPLDSTVSVPSDILVMRCSDRLADLDKAIEAKLLTSRIARA
;
A
#
# COMPACT_ATOMS: atom_id res chain seq x y z
N MET A 1 0.32 -24.09 20.19
CA MET A 1 -1.02 -23.55 20.54
C MET A 1 -1.80 -23.39 19.26
N PRO A 2 -3.10 -23.76 19.18
CA PRO A 2 -3.87 -23.56 17.95
C PRO A 2 -3.98 -22.06 17.62
N VAL A 3 -3.73 -21.70 16.36
CA VAL A 3 -3.95 -20.34 15.83
C VAL A 3 -5.35 -20.25 15.24
N ASP A 4 -5.76 -21.31 14.55
CA ASP A 4 -7.12 -21.58 14.08
C ASP A 4 -7.38 -23.10 14.08
N GLU A 5 -8.46 -23.55 13.43
CA GLU A 5 -8.83 -24.97 13.34
C GLU A 5 -7.86 -25.84 12.54
N ARG A 6 -6.97 -25.25 11.72
CA ARG A 6 -6.08 -25.93 10.77
C ARG A 6 -4.62 -25.50 10.85
N SER A 7 -4.22 -24.78 11.90
CA SER A 7 -2.85 -24.32 12.08
C SER A 7 -2.45 -24.14 13.54
N PHE A 8 -1.16 -24.30 13.79
CA PHE A 8 -0.55 -24.22 15.12
C PHE A 8 0.59 -23.21 15.14
N ALA A 9 0.71 -22.50 16.26
CA ALA A 9 1.89 -21.74 16.61
C ALA A 9 2.95 -22.68 17.19
N CYS A 10 4.13 -22.65 16.57
CA CYS A 10 5.31 -23.45 16.91
C CYS A 10 6.49 -22.53 17.19
N VAL A 11 7.36 -22.91 18.12
CA VAL A 11 8.59 -22.17 18.41
C VAL A 11 9.72 -22.77 17.58
N VAL A 12 10.53 -21.91 16.96
CA VAL A 12 11.77 -22.33 16.28
C VAL A 12 12.82 -22.62 17.35
N LEU A 13 13.30 -23.86 17.42
CA LEU A 13 14.31 -24.30 18.37
C LEU A 13 15.41 -25.04 17.62
N SER A 14 16.67 -24.78 17.98
CA SER A 14 17.80 -25.54 17.47
C SER A 14 17.93 -26.86 18.22
N ASP A 15 18.49 -27.87 17.57
CA ASP A 15 18.89 -29.10 18.26
C ASP A 15 19.95 -28.77 19.33
N ALA A 16 19.91 -29.49 20.46
CA ALA A 16 20.78 -29.21 21.61
C ALA A 16 22.29 -29.21 21.28
N ASP A 17 22.70 -30.01 20.30
CA ASP A 17 24.08 -30.12 19.82
C ASP A 17 24.27 -29.55 18.39
N GLY A 18 23.25 -28.89 17.85
CA GLY A 18 23.24 -28.33 16.50
C GLY A 18 23.66 -26.86 16.45
N PRO A 19 23.94 -26.32 15.25
CA PRO A 19 24.11 -24.88 15.07
C PRO A 19 22.80 -24.15 15.35
N THR A 20 22.89 -22.93 15.91
CA THR A 20 21.73 -22.05 16.10
C THR A 20 21.01 -21.82 14.76
N LEU A 21 19.73 -22.15 14.73
CA LEU A 21 18.88 -21.90 13.57
C LEU A 21 18.58 -20.40 13.43
N PRO A 22 18.48 -19.87 12.20
CA PRO A 22 17.95 -18.53 11.97
C PRO A 22 16.56 -18.40 12.60
N GLY A 23 16.37 -17.38 13.43
CA GLY A 23 15.09 -17.13 14.09
C GLY A 23 14.80 -18.02 15.30
N GLU A 24 15.82 -18.65 15.91
CA GLU A 24 15.64 -19.35 17.19
C GLU A 24 14.91 -18.47 18.23
N GLY A 25 13.89 -19.05 18.88
CA GLY A 25 13.00 -18.36 19.82
C GLY A 25 11.76 -17.71 19.18
N ALA A 26 11.77 -17.50 17.86
CA ALA A 26 10.62 -16.96 17.14
C ALA A 26 9.44 -17.94 17.13
N VAL A 27 8.24 -17.39 17.03
CA VAL A 27 7.00 -18.15 16.92
C VAL A 27 6.52 -18.07 15.48
N VAL A 28 6.33 -19.24 14.87
CA VAL A 28 5.90 -19.38 13.47
C VAL A 28 4.61 -20.18 13.37
N ARG A 29 3.82 -19.89 12.35
CA ARG A 29 2.57 -20.59 12.03
C ARG A 29 2.85 -21.76 11.11
N TRP A 30 2.41 -22.94 11.51
CA TRP A 30 2.43 -24.16 10.70
C TRP A 30 1.01 -24.61 10.39
N HIS A 31 0.71 -24.85 9.12
CA HIS A 31 -0.59 -25.33 8.69
C HIS A 31 -0.59 -26.85 8.58
N LEU A 32 -1.73 -27.46 8.91
CA LEU A 32 -1.95 -28.90 8.76
C LEU A 32 -2.18 -29.30 7.30
N ASP A 33 -2.87 -28.43 6.55
CA ASP A 33 -3.23 -28.63 5.15
C ASP A 33 -2.56 -27.53 4.30
N VAL A 34 -1.35 -27.78 3.80
CA VAL A 34 -0.63 -26.81 2.97
C VAL A 34 -1.08 -26.91 1.52
N LYS A 35 -1.75 -25.86 1.01
CA LYS A 35 -1.97 -25.71 -0.44
C LYS A 35 -0.82 -24.98 -1.13
N ASP A 36 -0.17 -24.07 -0.42
CA ASP A 36 0.95 -23.27 -0.89
C ASP A 36 2.05 -23.26 0.19
N GLU A 37 3.22 -23.80 -0.17
CA GLU A 37 4.38 -23.92 0.70
C GLU A 37 4.92 -22.55 1.14
N ALA A 38 4.71 -21.50 0.34
CA ALA A 38 5.15 -20.14 0.68
C ALA A 38 4.46 -19.58 1.93
N ASN A 39 3.30 -20.12 2.31
CA ASN A 39 2.57 -19.73 3.52
C ASN A 39 2.97 -20.54 4.76
N GLN A 40 3.89 -21.51 4.65
CA GLN A 40 4.40 -22.23 5.82
C GLN A 40 5.42 -21.41 6.61
N ALA A 41 5.49 -21.73 7.91
CA ALA A 41 6.40 -21.10 8.85
C ALA A 41 6.30 -19.56 8.87
N GLY A 42 5.10 -19.01 8.61
CA GLY A 42 4.86 -17.57 8.67
C GLY A 42 5.09 -17.02 10.07
N LEU A 43 5.84 -15.93 10.19
CA LEU A 43 6.22 -15.35 11.47
C LEU A 43 5.00 -14.76 12.22
N LEU A 44 4.71 -15.30 13.40
CA LEU A 44 3.67 -14.81 14.31
C LEU A 44 4.22 -13.82 15.34
N ASP A 45 5.41 -14.08 15.86
CA ASP A 45 6.07 -13.25 16.87
C ASP A 45 7.57 -13.55 16.92
N MET A 46 8.34 -12.64 17.52
CA MET A 46 9.80 -12.78 17.66
C MET A 46 10.23 -13.54 18.92
N ASP A 47 9.34 -13.67 19.91
CA ASP A 47 9.63 -14.29 21.20
C ASP A 47 8.43 -15.08 21.74
N CYS A 48 8.71 -16.27 22.27
CA CYS A 48 7.67 -17.21 22.70
C CYS A 48 6.89 -16.72 23.93
N MET A 49 7.55 -16.05 24.88
CA MET A 49 6.90 -15.54 26.08
C MET A 49 6.01 -14.34 25.75
N SER A 50 6.54 -13.41 24.94
CA SER A 50 5.83 -12.25 24.40
C SER A 50 4.59 -12.66 23.61
N TYR A 51 4.68 -13.74 22.83
CA TYR A 51 3.54 -14.31 22.11
C TYR A 51 2.44 -14.80 23.05
N VAL A 52 2.80 -15.64 24.03
CA VAL A 52 1.82 -16.20 24.99
C VAL A 52 1.13 -15.09 25.77
N TRP A 53 1.87 -14.09 26.25
CA TRP A 53 1.28 -12.95 26.97
C TRP A 53 0.37 -12.12 26.08
N SER A 54 0.79 -11.82 24.85
CA SER A 54 0.00 -11.02 23.92
C SER A 54 -1.31 -11.73 23.55
N VAL A 55 -1.27 -13.04 23.30
CA VAL A 55 -2.49 -13.82 23.03
C VAL A 55 -3.41 -13.88 24.25
N ALA A 56 -2.86 -14.05 25.45
CA ALA A 56 -3.67 -14.06 26.67
C ALA A 56 -4.35 -12.70 26.94
N GLU A 57 -3.69 -11.58 26.64
CA GLU A 57 -4.27 -10.24 26.73
C GLU A 57 -5.38 -10.05 25.69
N GLU A 58 -5.11 -10.41 24.44
CA GLU A 58 -6.09 -10.33 23.33
C GLU A 58 -7.35 -11.15 23.65
N LEU A 59 -7.21 -12.40 24.10
CA LEU A 59 -8.34 -13.27 24.43
C LEU A 59 -9.20 -12.73 25.57
N ARG A 60 -8.60 -12.04 26.55
CA ARG A 60 -9.36 -11.40 27.64
C ARG A 60 -10.22 -10.24 27.15
N ALA A 61 -9.77 -9.53 26.12
CA ALA A 61 -10.45 -8.36 25.56
C ALA A 61 -11.40 -8.68 24.39
N ARG A 62 -11.26 -9.87 23.79
CA ARG A 62 -11.92 -10.23 22.52
C ARG A 62 -13.43 -10.15 22.55
N ASP A 63 -14.08 -10.78 23.53
CA ASP A 63 -15.54 -10.82 23.59
C ASP A 63 -16.14 -9.41 23.73
N GLU A 64 -15.54 -8.58 24.58
CA GLU A 64 -15.97 -7.20 24.75
C GLU A 64 -15.72 -6.35 23.49
N GLY A 65 -14.56 -6.51 22.85
CA GLY A 65 -14.23 -5.80 21.61
C GLY A 65 -15.17 -6.16 20.46
N LEU A 66 -15.53 -7.45 20.33
CA LEU A 66 -16.51 -7.91 19.34
C LEU A 66 -17.90 -7.36 19.64
N ARG A 67 -18.34 -7.41 20.89
CA ARG A 67 -19.63 -6.87 21.34
C ARG A 67 -19.75 -5.38 21.05
N ILE A 68 -18.69 -4.61 21.32
CA ILE A 68 -18.63 -3.17 21.02
C ILE A 68 -18.85 -2.92 19.52
N VAL A 69 -18.16 -3.63 18.63
CA VAL A 69 -18.26 -3.36 17.18
C VAL A 69 -19.57 -3.90 16.59
N LEU A 70 -19.93 -5.15 16.90
CA LEU A 70 -21.01 -5.86 16.24
C LEU A 70 -22.39 -5.53 16.81
N ASP A 71 -22.49 -5.35 18.13
CA ASP A 71 -23.78 -5.19 18.80
C ASP A 71 -24.09 -3.72 19.15
N GLU A 72 -23.06 -2.86 19.27
CA GLU A 72 -23.25 -1.46 19.64
C GLU A 72 -22.97 -0.49 18.48
N ILE A 73 -21.71 -0.40 18.03
CA ILE A 73 -21.29 0.62 17.06
C ILE A 73 -21.91 0.36 15.69
N GLY A 74 -21.84 -0.88 15.19
CA GLY A 74 -22.34 -1.26 13.87
C GLY A 74 -23.83 -0.92 13.68
N PRO A 75 -24.73 -1.43 14.54
CA PRO A 75 -26.16 -1.13 14.46
C PRO A 75 -26.47 0.36 14.60
N ALA A 76 -25.86 1.05 15.57
CA ALA A 76 -26.08 2.49 15.77
C ALA A 76 -25.64 3.32 14.56
N TYR A 77 -24.49 2.98 13.98
CA TYR A 77 -23.99 3.64 12.78
C TYR A 77 -24.89 3.37 11.56
N GLN A 78 -25.39 2.15 11.41
CA GLN A 78 -26.32 1.79 10.34
C GLN A 78 -27.62 2.62 10.43
N GLU A 79 -28.22 2.73 11.61
CA GLU A 79 -29.44 3.50 11.81
C GLU A 79 -29.22 5.01 11.61
N ALA A 80 -28.15 5.55 12.19
CA ALA A 80 -27.90 6.99 12.20
C ALA A 80 -27.42 7.54 10.85
N PHE A 81 -26.72 6.74 10.03
CA PHE A 81 -26.05 7.23 8.82
C PHE A 81 -26.42 6.45 7.55
N LEU A 82 -26.36 5.11 7.58
CA LEU A 82 -26.57 4.32 6.36
C LEU A 82 -28.05 4.27 5.95
N ALA A 83 -28.96 4.07 6.90
CA ALA A 83 -30.40 4.01 6.63
C ALA A 83 -30.99 5.35 6.19
N THR A 84 -30.31 6.46 6.49
CA THR A 84 -30.75 7.83 6.16
C THR A 84 -29.95 8.48 5.04
N ASP A 85 -29.04 7.74 4.40
CA ASP A 85 -28.11 8.23 3.35
C ASP A 85 -27.33 9.48 3.77
N LYS A 86 -27.00 9.57 5.07
CA LYS A 86 -26.28 10.70 5.65
C LYS A 86 -24.79 10.40 5.68
N ARG A 87 -24.01 11.25 5.01
CA ARG A 87 -22.54 11.17 5.08
C ARG A 87 -22.03 11.50 6.50
N PRO A 88 -21.30 10.60 7.16
CA PRO A 88 -20.69 10.88 8.47
C PRO A 88 -19.60 11.95 8.35
N ARG A 89 -19.38 12.70 9.44
CA ARG A 89 -18.20 13.57 9.60
C ARG A 89 -17.06 12.77 10.23
N ASP A 90 -15.82 13.25 10.10
CA ASP A 90 -14.62 12.48 10.51
C ASP A 90 -14.50 12.26 12.03
N PHE A 91 -15.13 13.10 12.85
CA PHE A 91 -15.20 12.91 14.31
C PHE A 91 -16.25 11.89 14.77
N ILE A 92 -17.01 11.29 13.84
CA ILE A 92 -17.95 10.22 14.17
C ILE A 92 -17.20 8.89 14.22
N VAL A 93 -17.45 8.08 15.25
CA VAL A 93 -16.93 6.72 15.36
C VAL A 93 -17.44 5.87 14.20
N ARG A 94 -16.52 5.40 13.35
CA ARG A 94 -16.84 4.59 12.17
C ARG A 94 -16.45 3.14 12.41
N PRO A 95 -17.38 2.18 12.26
CA PRO A 95 -17.01 0.77 12.23
C PRO A 95 -16.31 0.45 10.91
N VAL A 96 -15.18 -0.23 11.00
CA VAL A 96 -14.40 -0.72 9.87
C VAL A 96 -14.41 -2.23 9.87
N ARG A 97 -14.62 -2.82 8.70
CA ARG A 97 -14.60 -4.27 8.48
C ARG A 97 -13.73 -4.58 7.27
N ILE A 98 -12.72 -5.43 7.47
CA ILE A 98 -11.89 -5.96 6.39
C ILE A 98 -12.26 -7.42 6.20
N ALA A 99 -12.56 -7.77 4.95
CA ALA A 99 -12.86 -9.13 4.55
C ALA A 99 -11.92 -9.55 3.42
N CYS A 100 -11.43 -10.77 3.48
CA CYS A 100 -10.77 -11.44 2.37
C CYS A 100 -11.71 -12.52 1.85
N GLN A 101 -12.11 -12.43 0.58
CA GLN A 101 -13.13 -13.28 -0.03
C GLN A 101 -14.43 -13.32 0.81
N ASN A 102 -14.70 -14.44 1.49
CA ASN A 102 -15.91 -14.67 2.29
C ASN A 102 -15.66 -14.65 3.80
N VAL A 103 -14.47 -14.23 4.26
CA VAL A 103 -14.08 -14.25 5.67
C VAL A 103 -13.76 -12.84 6.16
N ILE A 104 -14.36 -12.44 7.29
CA ILE A 104 -14.00 -11.22 8.00
C ILE A 104 -12.72 -11.48 8.76
N VAL A 105 -11.67 -10.75 8.42
CA VAL A 105 -10.33 -10.92 9.02
C VAL A 105 -10.00 -9.82 10.03
N ALA A 106 -10.65 -8.66 9.93
CA ALA A 106 -10.47 -7.58 10.89
C ALA A 106 -11.74 -6.75 11.09
N LEU A 107 -11.92 -6.26 12.31
CA LEU A 107 -12.96 -5.35 12.76
C LEU A 107 -12.31 -4.26 13.63
N ALA A 108 -12.69 -3.01 13.41
CA ALA A 108 -12.25 -1.92 14.27
C ALA A 108 -13.30 -0.82 14.35
N ALA A 109 -13.10 0.10 15.27
CA ALA A 109 -13.84 1.35 15.27
C ALA A 109 -12.99 2.50 15.79
N PHE A 110 -12.95 3.58 15.01
CA PHE A 110 -12.17 4.76 15.34
C PHE A 110 -12.76 6.04 14.73
N SER A 111 -12.30 7.18 15.27
CA SER A 111 -12.72 8.53 14.87
C SER A 111 -11.62 9.54 15.14
N GLN A 112 -11.65 10.67 14.44
CA GLN A 112 -10.84 11.82 14.81
C GLN A 112 -11.31 12.42 16.13
N ASP A 113 -10.36 12.67 17.04
CA ASP A 113 -10.58 13.35 18.30
C ASP A 113 -9.87 14.71 18.27
N SER A 114 -10.67 15.78 18.22
CA SER A 114 -10.19 17.15 18.15
C SER A 114 -9.57 17.65 19.46
N ALA A 115 -9.76 16.95 20.58
CA ALA A 115 -9.21 17.38 21.87
C ALA A 115 -7.67 17.25 21.92
N PHE A 116 -7.10 16.29 21.18
CA PHE A 116 -5.65 16.12 21.03
C PHE A 116 -5.19 16.13 19.58
N ASP A 117 -6.11 16.37 18.64
CA ASP A 117 -5.86 16.43 17.20
C ASP A 117 -5.21 15.13 16.68
N GLY A 118 -5.86 14.00 16.94
CA GLY A 118 -5.42 12.68 16.50
C GLY A 118 -6.58 11.69 16.38
N LEU A 119 -6.28 10.38 16.40
CA LEU A 119 -7.27 9.33 16.20
C LEU A 119 -7.56 8.58 17.50
N GLY A 120 -8.83 8.49 17.90
CA GLY A 120 -9.28 7.63 19.00
C GLY A 120 -9.76 6.29 18.48
N VAL A 121 -9.27 5.19 19.04
CA VAL A 121 -9.65 3.81 18.70
C VAL A 121 -10.38 3.18 19.90
N VAL A 122 -11.60 2.73 19.68
CA VAL A 122 -12.45 2.13 20.73
C VAL A 122 -12.61 0.62 20.58
N ALA A 123 -12.26 0.06 19.42
CA ALA A 123 -12.25 -1.36 19.20
C ALA A 123 -11.23 -1.76 18.13
N TRP A 124 -10.56 -2.88 18.35
CA TRP A 124 -9.61 -3.49 17.42
C TRP A 124 -9.65 -5.00 17.60
N GLN A 125 -10.08 -5.73 16.57
CA GLN A 125 -10.17 -7.19 16.58
C GLN A 125 -9.67 -7.73 15.25
N THR A 126 -8.76 -8.68 15.30
CA THR A 126 -8.18 -9.33 14.13
C THR A 126 -8.20 -10.84 14.33
N CYS A 127 -8.23 -11.59 13.23
CA CYS A 127 -8.01 -13.02 13.26
C CYS A 127 -7.04 -13.45 12.15
N GLU A 128 -6.35 -14.55 12.41
CA GLU A 128 -5.50 -15.21 11.42
C GLU A 128 -6.36 -16.17 10.60
N ALA A 129 -6.59 -15.86 9.32
CA ALA A 129 -7.31 -16.75 8.41
C ALA A 129 -6.34 -17.74 7.72
N PRO A 130 -6.72 -19.00 7.46
CA PRO A 130 -5.82 -20.01 6.88
C PRO A 130 -5.29 -19.68 5.48
N HIS A 131 -6.05 -18.93 4.68
CA HIS A 131 -5.77 -18.62 3.28
C HIS A 131 -5.20 -17.20 3.09
N VAL A 132 -4.87 -16.53 4.19
CA VAL A 132 -4.32 -15.18 4.20
C VAL A 132 -2.96 -15.23 4.87
N ALA A 133 -2.01 -14.43 4.36
CA ALA A 133 -0.70 -14.30 4.96
C ALA A 133 -0.79 -13.96 6.46
N THR A 134 0.17 -14.44 7.23
CA THR A 134 0.21 -14.23 8.69
C THR A 134 0.31 -12.75 9.02
N ASN A 135 -0.44 -12.28 10.02
CA ASN A 135 -0.55 -10.88 10.46
C ASN A 135 -1.14 -9.89 9.42
N GLU A 136 -1.59 -10.36 8.25
CA GLU A 136 -2.08 -9.50 7.18
C GLU A 136 -3.32 -8.70 7.59
N ALA A 137 -4.16 -9.27 8.45
CA ALA A 137 -5.31 -8.57 9.04
C ALA A 137 -4.87 -7.34 9.85
N ASN A 138 -3.81 -7.46 10.66
CA ASN A 138 -3.25 -6.35 11.42
C ASN A 138 -2.57 -5.34 10.50
N ARG A 139 -1.81 -5.79 9.50
CA ARG A 139 -1.19 -4.92 8.50
C ARG A 139 -2.24 -4.07 7.77
N ALA A 140 -3.27 -4.70 7.24
CA ALA A 140 -4.33 -4.03 6.48
C ALA A 140 -5.14 -3.05 7.34
N LEU A 141 -5.45 -3.44 8.58
CA LEU A 141 -6.19 -2.57 9.50
C LEU A 141 -5.36 -1.37 9.97
N ALA A 142 -4.07 -1.58 10.25
CA ALA A 142 -3.13 -0.52 10.61
C ALA A 142 -2.93 0.46 9.44
N ALA A 143 -2.79 -0.05 8.22
CA ALA A 143 -2.77 0.75 7.01
C ALA A 143 -4.00 1.67 6.90
N LEU A 144 -5.20 1.13 7.09
CA LEU A 144 -6.44 1.90 6.99
C LEU A 144 -6.54 2.95 8.09
N MET A 145 -6.19 2.58 9.33
CA MET A 145 -6.12 3.50 10.47
C MET A 145 -5.14 4.66 10.23
N LEU A 146 -3.93 4.38 9.73
CA LEU A 146 -2.90 5.39 9.49
C LEU A 146 -3.25 6.30 8.30
N CYS A 147 -3.88 5.76 7.26
CA CYS A 147 -4.44 6.57 6.18
C CYS A 147 -5.51 7.54 6.69
N ASP A 148 -6.36 7.08 7.61
CA ASP A 148 -7.39 7.93 8.20
C ASP A 148 -6.79 8.99 9.14
N ALA A 149 -5.83 8.60 9.98
CA ALA A 149 -5.07 9.52 10.82
C ALA A 149 -4.39 10.61 9.98
N PHE A 150 -3.75 10.25 8.87
CA PHE A 150 -3.11 11.20 7.95
C PHE A 150 -4.13 12.12 7.29
N LYS A 151 -5.21 11.54 6.76
CA LYS A 151 -6.27 12.27 6.05
C LYS A 151 -6.99 13.28 6.93
N SER A 152 -7.15 12.94 8.21
CA SER A 152 -7.80 13.79 9.21
C SER A 152 -7.04 15.11 9.48
N GLY A 153 -5.78 15.21 9.03
CA GLY A 153 -4.96 16.42 9.11
C GLY A 153 -4.26 16.64 10.45
N GLY A 154 -4.50 15.77 11.44
CA GLY A 154 -3.94 15.89 12.78
C GLY A 154 -2.49 15.45 12.92
N THR A 155 -2.11 15.15 14.16
CA THR A 155 -0.74 14.84 14.60
C THR A 155 -0.22 13.45 14.22
N MET A 156 -1.06 12.58 13.64
CA MET A 156 -0.84 11.13 13.50
C MET A 156 -0.84 10.34 14.82
N GLU A 157 -1.02 10.98 15.97
CA GLU A 157 -1.14 10.28 17.25
C GLU A 157 -2.41 9.44 17.28
N VAL A 158 -2.30 8.19 17.74
CA VAL A 158 -3.44 7.27 17.89
C VAL A 158 -3.56 6.87 19.35
N ARG A 159 -4.75 7.00 19.94
CA ARG A 159 -5.01 6.65 21.34
C ARG A 159 -6.07 5.57 21.50
N PHE A 160 -5.85 4.68 22.46
CA PHE A 160 -6.72 3.54 22.74
C PHE A 160 -7.45 3.65 24.09
N ASP A 161 -7.19 4.71 24.87
CA ASP A 161 -7.76 4.95 26.19
C ASP A 161 -8.79 6.08 26.24
N ARG A 162 -9.15 6.63 25.08
CA ARG A 162 -10.06 7.77 24.98
C ARG A 162 -11.51 7.32 24.86
N PRO A 163 -12.41 7.94 25.64
CA PRO A 163 -13.82 7.69 25.47
C PRO A 163 -14.32 8.30 24.15
N ALA A 164 -15.28 7.63 23.50
CA ALA A 164 -15.88 8.12 22.27
C ALA A 164 -17.40 8.05 22.30
N ARG A 165 -18.02 9.12 21.78
CA ARG A 165 -19.47 9.19 21.59
C ARG A 165 -19.83 8.66 20.21
N VAL A 166 -20.74 7.68 20.19
CA VAL A 166 -21.24 7.08 18.95
C VAL A 166 -22.61 7.66 18.66
N GLY A 167 -22.80 8.17 17.44
CA GLY A 167 -24.12 8.63 17.00
C GLY A 167 -25.12 7.49 17.03
N GLY A 168 -26.24 7.67 17.74
CA GLY A 168 -27.26 6.64 17.93
C GLY A 168 -27.13 5.85 19.24
N LEU A 169 -26.02 5.97 19.98
CA LEU A 169 -25.90 5.40 21.33
C LEU A 169 -26.14 6.48 22.39
N SER A 170 -26.89 6.13 23.44
CA SER A 170 -27.10 6.98 24.62
C SER A 170 -25.93 6.97 25.60
N LYS A 171 -25.02 5.99 25.47
CA LYS A 171 -23.85 5.82 26.30
C LYS A 171 -22.56 6.12 25.54
N GLU A 172 -21.55 6.49 26.28
CA GLU A 172 -20.18 6.69 25.80
C GLU A 172 -19.40 5.38 25.93
N ILE A 173 -18.57 5.06 24.94
CA ILE A 173 -17.66 3.91 24.99
C ILE A 173 -16.37 4.41 25.60
N SER A 174 -15.87 3.76 26.66
CA SER A 174 -14.75 4.26 27.47
C SER A 174 -13.39 4.26 26.76
N GLY A 175 -13.24 3.54 25.65
CA GLY A 175 -11.98 3.28 24.96
C GLY A 175 -11.86 1.82 24.54
N HIS A 176 -10.71 1.44 23.98
CA HIS A 176 -10.41 0.04 23.67
C HIS A 176 -10.46 -0.82 24.94
N PRO A 177 -10.99 -2.06 24.93
CA PRO A 177 -11.08 -2.89 26.13
C PRO A 177 -9.74 -3.20 26.82
N GLU A 178 -8.64 -3.23 26.06
CA GLU A 178 -7.29 -3.39 26.64
C GLU A 178 -6.77 -2.10 27.31
N GLY A 179 -7.36 -0.94 27.01
CA GLY A 179 -6.94 0.39 27.47
C GLY A 179 -5.52 0.78 27.07
N ARG A 180 -4.95 0.07 26.10
CA ARG A 180 -3.58 0.17 25.60
C ARG A 180 -3.53 -0.20 24.12
N VAL A 181 -2.39 0.00 23.47
CA VAL A 181 -2.15 -0.49 22.10
C VAL A 181 -2.47 -1.99 22.04
N PRO A 182 -3.42 -2.42 21.19
CA PRO A 182 -3.93 -3.80 21.16
C PRO A 182 -2.80 -4.82 21.07
N ALA A 183 -2.89 -5.90 21.84
CA ALA A 183 -1.85 -6.91 21.90
C ALA A 183 -1.55 -7.53 20.51
N ALA A 184 -2.58 -7.70 19.68
CA ALA A 184 -2.43 -8.16 18.30
C ALA A 184 -1.61 -7.18 17.43
N LEU A 185 -1.84 -5.88 17.58
CA LEU A 185 -1.11 -4.85 16.87
C LEU A 185 0.34 -4.73 17.36
N ARG A 186 0.59 -4.83 18.67
CA ARG A 186 1.95 -4.88 19.24
C ARG A 186 2.72 -6.10 18.76
N ARG A 187 2.05 -7.25 18.68
CA ARG A 187 2.63 -8.48 18.12
C ARG A 187 3.04 -8.30 16.67
N PHE A 188 2.15 -7.76 15.82
CA PHE A 188 2.50 -7.39 14.45
C PHE A 188 3.68 -6.41 14.39
N GLY A 189 3.67 -5.36 15.22
CA GLY A 189 4.78 -4.41 15.35
C GLY A 189 6.13 -5.10 15.53
N ARG A 190 6.22 -6.05 16.49
CA ARG A 190 7.47 -6.80 16.73
C ARG A 190 7.92 -7.60 15.51
N THR A 191 6.99 -8.20 14.76
CA THR A 191 7.36 -8.95 13.54
C THR A 191 7.94 -8.08 12.43
N VAL A 192 7.69 -6.77 12.46
CA VAL A 192 8.26 -5.79 11.54
C VAL A 192 9.38 -4.95 12.18
N GLY A 193 9.88 -5.36 13.35
CA GLY A 193 10.98 -4.69 14.04
C GLY A 193 10.59 -3.42 14.81
N LEU A 194 9.31 -3.24 15.14
CA LEU A 194 8.78 -2.07 15.83
C LEU A 194 8.23 -2.43 17.21
N GLU A 195 8.57 -1.62 18.22
CA GLU A 195 7.92 -1.65 19.53
C GLU A 195 6.88 -0.53 19.58
N LEU A 196 5.59 -0.88 19.70
CA LEU A 196 4.49 0.09 19.72
C LEU A 196 4.01 0.34 21.15
N GLY A 197 3.78 1.61 21.48
CA GLY A 197 3.40 2.05 22.83
C GLY A 197 4.59 2.06 23.79
N LEU A 198 5.78 2.33 23.28
CA LEU A 198 7.02 2.40 24.07
C LEU A 198 7.01 3.63 24.99
N ASP A 199 6.63 4.79 24.45
CA ASP A 199 6.56 6.05 25.20
C ASP A 199 5.35 6.09 26.14
N ASP A 200 4.19 5.66 25.64
CA ASP A 200 2.94 5.52 26.39
C ASP A 200 2.23 4.25 25.91
N PRO A 201 2.02 3.24 26.78
CA PRO A 201 1.30 2.03 26.40
C PRO A 201 -0.11 2.30 25.85
N ARG A 202 -0.68 3.47 26.12
CA ARG A 202 -2.05 3.86 25.72
C ARG A 202 -2.15 4.46 24.33
N SER A 203 -1.02 4.76 23.69
CA SER A 203 -1.00 5.43 22.41
C SER A 203 0.08 4.89 21.47
N ILE A 204 -0.07 5.23 20.20
CA ILE A 204 1.00 5.18 19.20
C ILE A 204 1.40 6.63 18.97
N SER A 205 2.65 6.96 19.27
CA SER A 205 3.19 8.30 19.07
C SER A 205 3.29 8.63 17.58
N PRO A 206 3.38 9.91 17.17
CA PRO A 206 3.57 10.27 15.77
C PRO A 206 4.82 9.63 15.12
N ALA A 207 5.88 9.40 15.91
CA ALA A 207 7.09 8.74 15.43
C ALA A 207 6.86 7.23 15.19
N GLU A 208 6.23 6.55 16.14
CA GLU A 208 5.84 5.14 15.99
C GLU A 208 4.86 4.96 14.83
N ALA A 209 3.90 5.89 14.66
CA ALA A 209 2.94 5.88 13.57
C ALA A 209 3.62 6.00 12.21
N ARG A 210 4.65 6.85 12.07
CA ARG A 210 5.44 6.97 10.83
C ARG A 210 6.16 5.67 10.48
N GLU A 211 6.85 5.07 11.44
CA GLU A 211 7.57 3.81 11.20
C GLU A 211 6.60 2.66 10.91
N LEU A 212 5.48 2.59 11.62
CA LEU A 212 4.42 1.63 11.33
C LEU A 212 3.84 1.85 9.93
N PHE A 213 3.64 3.11 9.51
CA PHE A 213 3.14 3.42 8.17
C PHE A 213 4.11 2.98 7.08
N ARG A 214 5.41 3.16 7.30
CA ARG A 214 6.48 2.66 6.43
C ARG A 214 6.49 1.13 6.35
N ALA A 215 6.25 0.45 7.47
CA ALA A 215 6.26 -1.01 7.56
C ALA A 215 5.03 -1.64 6.88
N VAL A 216 3.83 -1.04 7.01
CA VAL A 216 2.61 -1.58 6.39
C VAL A 216 2.49 -1.26 4.90
N THR A 217 3.21 -0.25 4.41
CA THR A 217 3.16 0.18 3.02
C THR A 217 4.00 -0.74 2.13
N PRO A 218 3.39 -1.48 1.17
CA PRO A 218 4.12 -2.35 0.28
C PRO A 218 4.92 -1.49 -0.71
N MET A 219 6.25 -1.63 -0.67
CA MET A 219 7.18 -0.95 -1.56
C MET A 219 8.29 -1.92 -1.96
N PRO A 220 8.56 -2.09 -3.27
CA PRO A 220 9.79 -2.71 -3.73
C PRO A 220 11.02 -1.96 -3.19
N ASP A 221 12.17 -2.65 -3.11
CA ASP A 221 13.38 -2.12 -2.49
C ASP A 221 13.90 -0.85 -3.18
N ASP A 222 13.81 -0.79 -4.51
CA ASP A 222 14.20 0.39 -5.30
C ASP A 222 13.32 1.60 -4.96
N LEU A 223 11.99 1.43 -4.97
CA LEU A 223 11.05 2.48 -4.55
C LEU A 223 11.29 2.89 -3.10
N ARG A 224 11.54 1.94 -2.19
CA ARG A 224 11.86 2.24 -0.79
C ARG A 224 13.10 3.11 -0.68
N SER A 225 14.15 2.80 -1.45
CA SER A 225 15.39 3.57 -1.49
C SER A 225 15.16 4.99 -2.02
N HIS A 226 14.36 5.16 -3.07
CA HIS A 226 13.99 6.47 -3.60
C HIS A 226 13.13 7.29 -2.62
N VAL A 227 12.19 6.65 -1.91
CA VAL A 227 11.40 7.29 -0.85
C VAL A 227 12.31 7.78 0.28
N ASP A 228 13.20 6.92 0.78
CA ASP A 228 14.14 7.27 1.84
C ASP A 228 15.05 8.44 1.41
N PHE A 229 15.55 8.41 0.16
CA PHE A 229 16.34 9.49 -0.42
C PHE A 229 15.55 10.81 -0.47
N ALA A 230 14.33 10.80 -0.98
CA ALA A 230 13.52 12.01 -1.11
C ALA A 230 13.07 12.58 0.24
N THR A 231 12.78 11.72 1.22
CA THR A 231 12.49 12.18 2.58
C THR A 231 13.70 12.81 3.25
N PHE A 232 14.89 12.21 3.11
CA PHE A 232 16.10 12.73 3.74
C PHE A 232 16.68 13.97 3.04
N ASN A 233 16.72 13.98 1.70
CA ASN A 233 17.41 15.01 0.93
C ASN A 233 16.49 16.11 0.38
N GLU A 234 15.23 15.80 0.07
CA GLU A 234 14.28 16.75 -0.53
C GLU A 234 13.25 17.28 0.46
N GLY A 235 13.21 16.72 1.68
CA GLY A 235 12.28 17.15 2.73
C GLY A 235 10.82 16.77 2.48
N ILE A 236 10.57 15.76 1.63
CA ILE A 236 9.20 15.26 1.41
C ILE A 236 8.74 14.50 2.66
N ALA A 237 7.58 14.90 3.20
CA ALA A 237 6.95 14.19 4.31
C ALA A 237 6.62 12.74 3.89
N PRO A 238 7.22 11.71 4.51
CA PRO A 238 7.09 10.33 4.08
C PRO A 238 5.65 9.81 4.18
N GLU A 239 4.87 10.29 5.15
CA GLU A 239 3.47 9.88 5.34
C GLU A 239 2.60 10.22 4.12
N ARG A 240 2.96 11.29 3.38
CA ARG A 240 2.27 11.66 2.14
C ARG A 240 2.53 10.66 1.02
N LEU A 241 3.75 10.13 0.94
CA LEU A 241 4.15 9.10 -0.03
C LEU A 241 3.47 7.77 0.32
N TYR A 242 3.48 7.39 1.60
CA TYR A 242 2.79 6.19 2.09
C TYR A 242 1.28 6.26 1.85
N PHE A 243 0.66 7.39 2.16
CA PHE A 243 -0.75 7.62 1.89
C PHE A 243 -1.08 7.54 0.40
N ALA A 244 -0.26 8.13 -0.47
CA ALA A 244 -0.44 8.08 -1.92
C ALA A 244 -0.43 6.63 -2.45
N LEU A 245 0.47 5.78 -1.95
CA LEU A 245 0.55 4.36 -2.30
C LEU A 245 -0.62 3.56 -1.73
N MET A 246 -0.91 3.73 -0.44
CA MET A 246 -1.93 2.95 0.26
C MET A 246 -3.35 3.25 -0.20
N THR A 247 -3.63 4.48 -0.64
CA THR A 247 -4.92 4.85 -1.24
C THR A 247 -5.02 4.49 -2.72
N GLY A 248 -3.93 4.01 -3.33
CA GLY A 248 -3.85 3.79 -4.78
C GLY A 248 -3.97 5.09 -5.59
N THR A 249 -3.75 6.26 -4.97
CA THR A 249 -3.75 7.53 -5.69
C THR A 249 -2.64 7.53 -6.74
N TRP A 250 -1.46 7.04 -6.37
CA TRP A 250 -0.35 6.79 -7.28
C TRP A 250 0.03 5.31 -7.21
N HIS A 251 0.19 4.69 -8.37
CA HIS A 251 0.70 3.32 -8.44
C HIS A 251 2.19 3.29 -8.00
N PRO A 252 2.71 2.22 -7.39
CA PRO A 252 4.11 2.13 -6.97
C PRO A 252 5.12 2.54 -8.06
N LEU A 253 4.96 2.03 -9.29
CA LEU A 253 5.81 2.40 -10.42
C LEU A 253 5.66 3.88 -10.81
N GLU A 254 4.45 4.45 -10.75
CA GLU A 254 4.26 5.87 -11.05
C GLU A 254 5.03 6.74 -10.05
N LEU A 255 4.94 6.40 -8.76
CA LEU A 255 5.63 7.14 -7.72
C LEU A 255 7.15 6.98 -7.82
N ASP A 256 7.62 5.76 -8.07
CA ASP A 256 9.03 5.45 -8.28
C ASP A 256 9.60 6.26 -9.45
N PHE A 257 8.86 6.29 -10.57
CA PHE A 257 9.23 7.07 -11.74
C PHE A 257 9.34 8.57 -11.43
N MET A 258 8.37 9.13 -10.70
CA MET A 258 8.40 10.54 -10.30
C MET A 258 9.61 10.84 -9.40
N LEU A 259 9.85 10.02 -8.37
CA LEU A 259 10.96 10.20 -7.43
C LEU A 259 12.32 10.12 -8.14
N ALA A 260 12.46 9.22 -9.12
CA ALA A 260 13.73 9.04 -9.84
C ALA A 260 14.00 10.12 -10.89
N THR A 261 12.95 10.69 -11.51
CA THR A 261 13.11 11.52 -12.74
C THR A 261 12.81 13.00 -12.56
N THR A 262 12.28 13.42 -11.40
CA THR A 262 11.98 14.83 -11.17
C THR A 262 12.13 15.29 -9.73
N ASN A 263 12.61 16.52 -9.56
CA ASN A 263 12.62 17.24 -8.29
C ASN A 263 11.27 17.89 -7.92
N ARG A 264 10.21 17.64 -8.72
CA ARG A 264 8.86 18.19 -8.50
C ARG A 264 7.93 17.25 -7.77
N THR A 265 8.40 16.07 -7.35
CA THR A 265 7.57 15.04 -6.73
C THR A 265 6.81 15.58 -5.53
N SER A 266 7.45 16.39 -4.66
CA SER A 266 6.79 17.04 -3.53
C SER A 266 5.57 17.87 -3.93
N SER A 267 5.66 18.61 -5.04
CA SER A 267 4.57 19.41 -5.60
C SER A 267 3.46 18.49 -6.11
N ILE A 268 3.83 17.48 -6.90
CA ILE A 268 2.89 16.53 -7.51
C ILE A 268 2.07 15.79 -6.45
N VAL A 269 2.71 15.17 -5.47
CA VAL A 269 2.03 14.45 -4.37
C VAL A 269 1.28 15.39 -3.41
N SER A 270 1.49 16.70 -3.55
CA SER A 270 0.71 17.73 -2.85
C SER A 270 -0.44 18.31 -3.67
N GLY A 271 -0.63 17.83 -4.90
CA GLY A 271 -1.72 18.28 -5.76
C GLY A 271 -1.33 19.04 -7.01
N GLY A 272 -0.03 19.17 -7.25
CA GLY A 272 0.56 19.81 -8.42
C GLY A 272 0.57 21.33 -8.36
N ALA A 273 1.27 21.93 -9.31
CA ALA A 273 1.44 23.35 -9.46
C ALA A 273 0.09 24.06 -9.77
N PRO A 274 -0.09 25.29 -9.25
CA PRO A 274 -1.28 26.08 -9.52
C PRO A 274 -1.39 26.41 -11.01
N TRP A 275 -2.60 26.57 -11.53
CA TRP A 275 -2.87 26.77 -12.96
C TRP A 275 -2.20 28.01 -13.55
N GLN A 276 -1.88 28.99 -12.71
CA GLN A 276 -1.16 30.21 -13.07
C GLN A 276 0.29 29.91 -13.47
N ASN A 277 0.93 28.89 -12.87
CA ASN A 277 2.29 28.51 -13.21
C ASN A 277 2.28 27.42 -14.31
N ARG A 278 2.02 27.86 -15.54
CA ARG A 278 1.89 26.97 -16.71
C ARG A 278 3.12 26.11 -16.95
N ALA A 279 4.32 26.68 -16.79
CA ALA A 279 5.57 25.96 -17.04
C ALA A 279 5.79 24.82 -16.03
N ALA A 280 5.58 25.09 -14.74
CA ALA A 280 5.66 24.06 -13.71
C ALA A 280 4.62 22.96 -13.92
N ARG A 281 3.36 23.35 -14.21
CA ARG A 281 2.29 22.39 -14.46
C ARG A 281 2.58 21.51 -15.67
N GLN A 282 3.09 22.08 -16.76
CA GLN A 282 3.46 21.31 -17.95
C GLN A 282 4.60 20.32 -17.65
N ALA A 283 5.61 20.73 -16.90
CA ALA A 283 6.71 19.83 -16.50
C ALA A 283 6.21 18.68 -15.61
N GLU A 284 5.34 18.97 -14.64
CA GLU A 284 4.74 17.95 -13.78
C GLU A 284 3.84 17.00 -14.56
N SER A 285 2.98 17.52 -15.44
CA SER A 285 2.13 16.70 -16.30
C SER A 285 2.94 15.75 -17.19
N GLU A 286 4.08 16.20 -17.75
CA GLU A 286 4.91 15.35 -18.60
C GLU A 286 5.44 14.12 -17.84
N VAL A 287 5.99 14.33 -16.65
CA VAL A 287 6.53 13.27 -15.80
C VAL A 287 5.41 12.32 -15.36
N CYS A 288 4.27 12.86 -14.94
CA CYS A 288 3.10 12.07 -14.56
C CYS A 288 2.58 11.20 -15.71
N ARG A 289 2.49 11.74 -16.94
CA ARG A 289 2.05 10.99 -18.13
C ARG A 289 3.00 9.84 -18.42
N SER A 290 4.31 10.08 -18.36
CA SER A 290 5.32 9.06 -18.56
C SER A 290 5.21 7.93 -17.52
N GLY A 291 5.07 8.29 -16.24
CA GLY A 291 4.86 7.31 -15.16
C GLY A 291 3.59 6.49 -15.33
N VAL A 292 2.46 7.13 -15.67
CA VAL A 292 1.16 6.45 -15.89
C VAL A 292 1.25 5.48 -17.08
N MET A 293 1.84 5.89 -18.20
CA MET A 293 2.02 4.99 -19.34
C MET A 293 2.87 3.77 -18.99
N ALA A 294 3.99 3.97 -18.27
CA ALA A 294 4.86 2.89 -17.85
C ALA A 294 4.15 1.93 -16.86
N SER A 295 3.33 2.47 -15.97
CA SER A 295 2.50 1.71 -15.02
C SER A 295 1.41 0.88 -15.70
N MET A 296 0.76 1.43 -16.73
CA MET A 296 -0.19 0.69 -17.56
C MET A 296 0.50 -0.44 -18.34
N LEU A 297 1.71 -0.19 -18.85
CA LEU A 297 2.50 -1.22 -19.52
C LEU A 297 2.89 -2.34 -18.54
N HIS A 298 3.41 -1.98 -17.36
CA HIS A 298 3.73 -2.94 -16.29
C HIS A 298 2.54 -3.82 -15.94
N SER A 299 1.36 -3.20 -15.74
CA SER A 299 0.13 -3.93 -15.48
C SER A 299 -0.19 -4.93 -16.61
N ARG A 300 0.06 -4.62 -17.88
CA ARG A 300 -0.14 -5.60 -18.96
C ARG A 300 0.92 -6.70 -18.98
N LEU A 301 2.17 -6.37 -18.70
CA LEU A 301 3.26 -7.35 -18.67
C LEU A 301 3.10 -8.36 -17.52
N ASP A 302 2.60 -7.89 -16.37
CA ASP A 302 2.52 -8.70 -15.15
C ASP A 302 1.29 -9.62 -15.08
N HIS A 303 0.23 -9.41 -15.85
CA HIS A 303 -1.00 -10.23 -15.77
C HIS A 303 -1.06 -11.32 -16.84
N ARG A 304 -1.60 -12.51 -16.54
CA ARG A 304 -1.62 -13.61 -17.52
C ARG A 304 -2.64 -13.47 -18.66
N ASP A 305 -3.72 -12.71 -18.47
CA ASP A 305 -4.81 -12.52 -19.44
C ASP A 305 -4.67 -11.22 -20.28
N SER A 306 -3.44 -10.72 -20.47
CA SER A 306 -3.18 -9.40 -21.07
C SER A 306 -3.08 -9.39 -22.61
N ALA A 307 -3.24 -10.54 -23.27
CA ALA A 307 -3.03 -10.72 -24.71
C ALA A 307 -4.24 -10.29 -25.59
N GLY A 308 -4.92 -9.20 -25.22
CA GLY A 308 -5.98 -8.58 -26.01
C GLY A 308 -5.60 -7.18 -26.49
N ASN A 309 -5.59 -6.96 -27.81
CA ASN A 309 -5.60 -5.62 -28.42
C ASN A 309 -6.95 -4.90 -28.22
N ASP A 310 -7.98 -5.61 -27.75
CA ASP A 310 -9.32 -5.06 -27.50
C ASP A 310 -9.58 -4.78 -26.02
N SER A 311 -10.42 -3.78 -25.79
CA SER A 311 -10.74 -3.09 -24.54
C SER A 311 -10.83 -3.97 -23.28
N GLY A 312 -9.97 -3.64 -22.31
CA GLY A 312 -10.11 -4.03 -20.90
C GLY A 312 -9.25 -5.22 -20.49
N VAL A 313 -8.18 -4.94 -19.73
CA VAL A 313 -7.46 -5.99 -19.00
C VAL A 313 -8.37 -6.43 -17.85
N ARG A 314 -8.72 -7.72 -17.78
CA ARG A 314 -9.29 -8.29 -16.56
C ARG A 314 -8.15 -8.50 -15.58
N VAL A 315 -7.99 -7.54 -14.67
CA VAL A 315 -7.06 -7.66 -13.56
C VAL A 315 -7.70 -8.58 -12.53
N LEU A 316 -7.24 -9.84 -12.48
CA LEU A 316 -7.52 -10.77 -11.40
C LEU A 316 -6.32 -10.73 -10.44
N GLU A 317 -6.58 -10.53 -9.14
CA GLU A 317 -5.52 -10.36 -8.12
C GLU A 317 -4.57 -11.57 -8.02
N ASP A 318 -5.07 -12.78 -8.33
CA ASP A 318 -4.32 -14.04 -8.23
C ASP A 318 -3.50 -14.40 -9.48
N ASP A 319 -3.47 -13.54 -10.52
CA ASP A 319 -2.92 -13.89 -11.84
C ASP A 319 -1.70 -13.06 -12.26
N ARG A 320 -0.93 -12.60 -11.27
CA ARG A 320 0.34 -11.88 -11.48
C ARG A 320 1.50 -12.83 -11.77
N ARG A 321 2.48 -12.36 -12.54
CA ARG A 321 3.68 -13.12 -12.95
C ARG A 321 4.92 -12.77 -12.15
N GLY A 322 4.90 -11.64 -11.44
CA GLY A 322 6.05 -11.16 -10.68
C GLY A 322 7.03 -10.36 -11.54
N VAL A 323 6.55 -9.67 -12.58
CA VAL A 323 7.40 -8.78 -13.39
C VAL A 323 7.92 -7.65 -12.52
N ARG A 324 9.24 -7.56 -12.41
CA ARG A 324 9.92 -6.50 -11.66
C ARG A 324 10.28 -5.35 -12.60
N TRP A 325 10.43 -4.15 -12.02
CA TRP A 325 10.87 -2.97 -12.74
C TRP A 325 12.05 -2.30 -12.03
N HIS A 326 12.81 -1.52 -12.80
CA HIS A 326 13.85 -0.62 -12.32
C HIS A 326 13.73 0.70 -13.07
N VAL A 327 13.78 1.83 -12.37
CA VAL A 327 13.75 3.16 -12.99
C VAL A 327 15.14 3.75 -13.03
N ASP A 328 15.59 4.11 -14.24
CA ASP A 328 16.80 4.89 -14.45
C ASP A 328 16.44 6.38 -14.55
N GLY A 329 16.80 7.13 -13.51
CA GLY A 329 16.56 8.56 -13.39
C GLY A 329 17.30 9.42 -14.44
N ASP A 330 18.50 9.01 -14.85
CA ASP A 330 19.34 9.78 -15.77
C ASP A 330 18.78 9.78 -17.19
N SER A 331 18.26 8.63 -17.62
CA SER A 331 17.64 8.46 -18.94
C SER A 331 16.12 8.59 -18.92
N ALA A 332 15.52 8.74 -17.73
CA ALA A 332 14.08 8.64 -17.49
C ALA A 332 13.46 7.43 -18.22
N SER A 333 14.06 6.26 -18.04
CA SER A 333 13.64 5.00 -18.64
C SER A 333 13.25 3.99 -17.57
N VAL A 334 12.45 2.99 -17.96
CA VAL A 334 12.01 1.90 -17.09
C VAL A 334 12.44 0.59 -17.70
N GLU A 335 13.19 -0.21 -16.95
CA GLU A 335 13.55 -1.57 -17.32
C GLU A 335 12.62 -2.56 -16.62
N PHE A 336 11.96 -3.40 -17.41
CA PHE A 336 11.18 -4.53 -16.94
C PHE A 336 12.00 -5.81 -17.09
N VAL A 337 12.02 -6.63 -16.03
CA VAL A 337 12.74 -7.91 -15.99
C VAL A 337 11.80 -9.04 -15.57
N ASP A 338 12.26 -10.27 -15.75
CA ASP A 338 11.48 -11.50 -15.49
C ASP A 338 10.21 -11.58 -16.37
N LEU A 339 10.33 -11.13 -17.62
CA LEU A 339 9.27 -11.24 -18.61
C LEU A 339 9.13 -12.68 -19.12
N ASP A 340 7.89 -13.09 -19.40
CA ASP A 340 7.59 -14.40 -19.97
C ASP A 340 8.02 -14.47 -21.44
N SER A 341 9.10 -15.23 -21.71
CA SER A 341 9.66 -15.43 -23.05
C SER A 341 8.74 -16.20 -24.01
N SER A 342 7.57 -16.66 -23.56
CA SER A 342 6.56 -17.30 -24.42
C SER A 342 5.50 -16.34 -24.94
N GLN A 343 5.41 -15.13 -24.37
CA GLN A 343 4.34 -14.18 -24.70
C GLN A 343 4.83 -12.97 -25.49
N PRO A 344 4.08 -12.52 -26.50
CA PRO A 344 4.44 -11.31 -27.24
C PRO A 344 4.35 -10.08 -26.34
N LEU A 345 5.21 -9.09 -26.60
CA LEU A 345 5.13 -7.81 -25.91
C LEU A 345 3.83 -7.08 -26.29
N PRO A 346 3.12 -6.49 -25.31
CA PRO A 346 1.90 -5.73 -25.61
C PRO A 346 2.23 -4.49 -26.45
N TRP A 347 1.23 -3.96 -27.16
CA TRP A 347 1.29 -2.67 -27.85
C TRP A 347 2.36 -2.53 -28.95
N CYS A 348 2.97 -3.63 -29.38
CA CYS A 348 3.86 -3.68 -30.54
C CYS A 348 3.77 -5.03 -31.23
N ALA A 349 4.34 -5.13 -32.44
CA ALA A 349 4.42 -6.37 -33.20
C ALA A 349 5.70 -7.18 -32.90
N HIS A 350 6.41 -6.83 -31.82
CA HIS A 350 7.66 -7.48 -31.45
C HIS A 350 7.41 -8.86 -30.83
N GLY A 351 8.35 -9.77 -31.00
CA GLY A 351 8.29 -11.09 -30.39
C GLY A 351 8.46 -11.02 -28.86
N PRO A 352 8.35 -12.17 -28.18
CA PRO A 352 8.64 -12.27 -26.75
C PRO A 352 10.05 -11.80 -26.40
N ALA A 353 10.22 -11.25 -25.21
CA ALA A 353 11.50 -10.86 -24.65
C ALA A 353 11.56 -11.25 -23.16
N THR A 354 12.76 -11.47 -22.63
CA THR A 354 13.00 -11.75 -21.20
C THR A 354 13.18 -10.48 -20.37
N GLY A 355 13.47 -9.36 -21.03
CA GLY A 355 13.52 -8.02 -20.45
C GLY A 355 13.18 -6.97 -21.50
N LEU A 356 12.73 -5.80 -21.05
CA LEU A 356 12.30 -4.70 -21.92
C LEU A 356 12.67 -3.38 -21.26
N ARG A 357 13.41 -2.53 -21.96
CA ARG A 357 13.64 -1.15 -21.52
C ARG A 357 12.77 -0.19 -22.31
N VAL A 358 11.93 0.59 -21.63
CA VAL A 358 11.05 1.56 -22.25
C VAL A 358 11.43 2.99 -21.90
N PHE A 359 11.24 3.88 -22.86
CA PHE A 359 11.42 5.33 -22.73
C PHE A 359 10.05 6.00 -22.87
N PRO A 360 9.30 6.16 -21.77
CA PRO A 360 7.97 6.76 -21.82
C PRO A 360 8.08 8.26 -22.10
N ARG A 361 7.50 8.73 -23.20
CA ARG A 361 7.53 10.14 -23.62
C ARG A 361 6.23 10.55 -24.30
N THR A 362 5.77 11.77 -24.05
CA THR A 362 4.66 12.32 -24.85
C THR A 362 5.15 13.17 -26.01
N ALA A 363 6.31 13.80 -25.85
CA ALA A 363 7.06 14.44 -26.92
C ALA A 363 8.40 13.74 -27.15
N VAL A 364 8.72 13.46 -28.41
CA VAL A 364 9.92 12.71 -28.79
C VAL A 364 10.92 13.67 -29.41
N THR A 365 12.13 13.67 -28.88
CA THR A 365 13.25 14.51 -29.32
C THR A 365 14.35 13.64 -29.92
N ALA A 366 15.32 14.28 -30.60
CA ALA A 366 16.52 13.59 -31.07
C ALA A 366 17.28 12.92 -29.92
N GLU A 367 17.38 13.60 -28.77
CA GLU A 367 18.02 13.06 -27.56
C GLU A 367 17.35 11.78 -27.06
N THR A 368 16.02 11.71 -27.08
CA THR A 368 15.30 10.46 -26.74
C THR A 368 15.64 9.35 -27.72
N ILE A 369 15.70 9.63 -29.02
CA ILE A 369 16.05 8.63 -30.04
C ILE A 369 17.48 8.12 -29.82
N ASP A 370 18.42 9.01 -29.55
CA ASP A 370 19.81 8.66 -29.29
C ASP A 370 19.95 7.84 -28.00
N ALA A 371 19.18 8.17 -26.95
CA ALA A 371 19.13 7.40 -25.71
C ALA A 371 18.60 5.98 -25.94
N VAL A 372 17.55 5.81 -26.75
CA VAL A 372 17.03 4.47 -27.11
C VAL A 372 18.09 3.67 -27.87
N ARG A 373 18.79 4.29 -28.84
CA ARG A 373 19.85 3.63 -29.62
C ARG A 373 21.08 3.26 -28.81
N ALA A 374 21.38 4.02 -27.75
CA ALA A 374 22.52 3.76 -26.88
C ALA A 374 22.35 2.47 -26.06
N VAL A 375 21.10 2.03 -25.86
CA VAL A 375 20.79 0.76 -25.18
C VAL A 375 21.10 -0.39 -26.13
N ARG A 376 22.12 -1.18 -25.81
CA ARG A 376 22.57 -2.33 -26.62
C ARG A 376 21.75 -3.61 -26.44
N ASN A 377 20.63 -3.55 -25.71
CA ASN A 377 19.75 -4.70 -25.51
C ASN A 377 18.72 -4.79 -26.64
N ASP A 378 18.39 -6.03 -27.03
CA ASP A 378 17.53 -6.33 -28.18
C ASP A 378 16.06 -5.87 -28.01
N ALA A 379 15.67 -5.41 -26.82
CA ALA A 379 14.31 -4.94 -26.51
C ALA A 379 14.32 -3.56 -25.83
N ALA A 380 14.79 -2.54 -26.55
CA ALA A 380 14.62 -1.13 -26.17
C ALA A 380 13.48 -0.50 -26.99
N ALA A 381 12.54 0.18 -26.34
CA ALA A 381 11.37 0.73 -26.99
C ALA A 381 11.04 2.15 -26.53
N LEU A 382 10.48 2.94 -27.45
CA LEU A 382 9.85 4.21 -27.14
C LEU A 382 8.37 3.96 -26.81
N LEU A 383 7.91 4.41 -25.65
CA LEU A 383 6.51 4.29 -25.22
C LEU A 383 5.81 5.64 -25.36
N VAL A 384 4.80 5.71 -26.24
CA VAL A 384 4.08 6.95 -26.57
C VAL A 384 2.56 6.80 -26.41
N PRO A 385 1.81 7.90 -26.26
CA PRO A 385 0.34 7.88 -26.28
C PRO A 385 -0.24 7.35 -27.59
N LEU A 386 -1.48 6.85 -27.56
CA LEU A 386 -2.14 6.25 -28.72
C LEU A 386 -2.19 7.20 -29.93
N ASP A 387 -2.50 8.47 -29.66
CA ASP A 387 -2.70 9.54 -30.64
C ASP A 387 -1.42 10.31 -30.98
N SER A 388 -0.25 9.81 -30.56
CA SER A 388 1.04 10.41 -30.91
C SER A 388 1.31 10.33 -32.42
N THR A 389 1.51 11.50 -33.04
CA THR A 389 1.82 11.64 -34.47
C THR A 389 3.32 11.72 -34.77
N VAL A 390 4.16 11.39 -33.77
CA VAL A 390 5.62 11.49 -33.90
C VAL A 390 6.13 10.58 -35.02
N SER A 391 6.93 11.15 -35.92
CA SER A 391 7.74 10.40 -36.88
C SER A 391 8.96 9.83 -36.16
N VAL A 392 9.01 8.50 -36.03
CA VAL A 392 10.10 7.79 -35.39
C VAL A 392 10.86 6.98 -36.46
N PRO A 393 12.21 6.98 -36.46
CA PRO A 393 13.00 6.13 -37.35
C PRO A 393 12.59 4.65 -37.28
N SER A 394 12.64 3.93 -38.41
CA SER A 394 12.17 2.55 -38.52
C SER A 394 12.98 1.53 -37.70
N ASP A 395 14.18 1.90 -37.26
CA ASP A 395 15.04 1.11 -36.40
C ASP A 395 14.66 1.17 -34.91
N ILE A 396 13.73 2.07 -34.54
CA ILE A 396 13.26 2.20 -33.15
C ILE A 396 11.94 1.45 -32.97
N LEU A 397 11.90 0.55 -31.98
CA LEU A 397 10.66 -0.07 -31.56
C LEU A 397 9.77 0.97 -30.88
N VAL A 398 8.53 1.11 -31.36
CA VAL A 398 7.54 2.02 -30.78
C VAL A 398 6.37 1.23 -30.21
N MET A 399 6.11 1.42 -28.93
CA MET A 399 4.95 0.90 -28.22
C MET A 399 3.93 2.03 -28.06
N ARG A 400 2.69 1.80 -28.48
CA ARG A 400 1.60 2.78 -28.35
C ARG A 400 0.69 2.37 -27.21
N CYS A 401 0.70 3.16 -26.14
CA CYS A 401 -0.25 3.03 -25.04
C CYS A 401 -1.69 3.03 -25.59
N SER A 402 -2.61 2.32 -24.92
CA SER A 402 -4.03 2.30 -25.32
C SER A 402 -4.73 3.64 -25.13
N ASP A 403 -4.20 4.52 -24.29
CA ASP A 403 -4.84 5.76 -23.90
C ASP A 403 -4.31 6.93 -24.73
N ARG A 404 -5.21 7.87 -25.04
CA ARG A 404 -4.84 9.14 -25.69
C ARG A 404 -4.27 10.10 -24.67
N LEU A 405 -3.56 11.11 -25.14
CA LEU A 405 -2.99 12.13 -24.26
C LEU A 405 -4.03 12.79 -23.33
N ALA A 406 -5.23 13.06 -23.84
CA ALA A 406 -6.33 13.64 -23.07
C ALA A 406 -6.87 12.72 -21.97
N ASP A 407 -6.85 11.40 -22.19
CA ASP A 407 -7.29 10.41 -21.20
C ASP A 407 -6.28 10.32 -20.05
N LEU A 408 -4.99 10.33 -20.37
CA LEU A 408 -3.90 10.42 -19.39
C LEU A 408 -4.02 11.67 -18.52
N ASP A 409 -4.25 12.84 -19.15
CA ASP A 409 -4.43 14.11 -18.43
C ASP A 409 -5.62 14.06 -17.46
N LYS A 410 -6.74 13.49 -17.89
CA LYS A 410 -7.92 13.35 -17.04
C LYS A 410 -7.65 12.45 -15.84
N ALA A 411 -6.93 11.34 -16.03
CA ALA A 411 -6.53 10.46 -14.93
C ALA A 411 -5.60 11.18 -13.94
N ILE A 412 -4.61 11.92 -14.45
CA ILE A 412 -3.66 12.69 -13.63
C ILE A 412 -4.37 13.78 -12.83
N GLU A 413 -5.27 14.55 -13.43
CA GLU A 413 -6.01 15.59 -12.70
C GLU A 413 -6.86 15.02 -11.55
N ALA A 414 -7.44 13.83 -11.73
CA ALA A 414 -8.15 13.14 -10.66
C ALA A 414 -7.20 12.77 -9.50
N LYS A 415 -6.01 12.23 -9.81
CA LYS A 415 -4.97 11.90 -8.82
C LYS A 415 -4.46 13.14 -8.07
N LEU A 416 -4.23 14.24 -8.79
CA LEU A 416 -3.82 15.53 -8.23
C LEU A 416 -4.92 16.11 -7.33
N LEU A 417 -6.19 16.02 -7.72
CA LEU A 417 -7.31 16.46 -6.89
C LEU A 417 -7.38 15.67 -5.58
N THR A 418 -7.28 14.34 -5.65
CA THR A 418 -7.22 13.46 -4.47
C THR A 418 -6.06 13.84 -3.55
N SER A 419 -4.89 14.14 -4.13
CA SER A 419 -3.70 14.56 -3.39
C SER A 419 -3.89 15.92 -2.67
N ARG A 420 -4.64 16.86 -3.27
CA ARG A 420 -4.98 18.15 -2.62
C ARG A 420 -5.89 17.99 -1.42
N ILE A 421 -6.92 17.16 -1.54
CA ILE A 421 -7.94 17.03 -0.50
C ILE A 421 -7.49 16.16 0.68
N ALA A 422 -6.42 15.38 0.52
CA ALA A 422 -5.92 14.44 1.52
C ALA A 422 -5.32 15.11 2.77
N ARG A 423 -5.02 16.42 2.74
CA ARG A 423 -4.47 17.15 3.90
C ARG A 423 -4.82 18.65 3.84
N ALA A 424 -6.02 18.97 3.36
CA ALA A 424 -6.51 20.34 3.17
C ALA A 424 -6.95 21.00 4.48
#